data_AF-A0A939YY44-F1
#
_entry.id   AF-A0A939YY44-F1
#
_cell.length_a   1.000
_cell.length_b   1.000
_cell.length_c   1.000
_cell.angle_alpha   90.00
_cell.angle_beta   90.00
_cell.angle_gamma   90.00
#
_symmetry.space_group_name_H-M   'P 1'
#
loop_
_entity.id
_entity.type
_entity.pdbx_description
1 polymer ?
#
loop_
_entity_poly.entity_id
_entity_poly.type
_entity_poly.pdbx_seq_one_letter_code
_entity_poly.pdbx_strand_id
1 'polypeptide(L)' 'MTCAKCGKAICHDEAGLTCKLINRGATEFFCFDCLGEMFHASREQLEDMIRAFRDAGCTLFL' A
#
# COMPACT_ATOMS: atom_id res chain seq x y z
N MET A 1 12.49 3.52 -4.50
CA MET A 1 11.22 3.62 -5.23
C MET A 1 10.49 4.87 -4.77
N THR A 2 9.69 5.51 -5.64
CA THR A 2 8.98 6.78 -5.36
C THR A 2 7.51 6.71 -5.76
N CYS A 3 6.64 7.38 -5.02
CA CYS A 3 5.20 7.44 -5.26
C CYS A 3 4.92 8.08 -6.63
N ALA A 4 4.13 7.42 -7.47
CA ALA A 4 3.80 7.91 -8.81
C ALA A 4 3.00 9.23 -8.79
N LYS A 5 2.26 9.52 -7.70
CA LYS A 5 1.47 10.74 -7.56
C LYS A 5 2.24 11.92 -6.99
N CYS A 6 2.97 11.72 -5.88
CA CYS A 6 3.57 12.82 -5.12
C CYS A 6 5.10 12.81 -5.06
N GLY A 7 5.75 11.78 -5.61
CA GLY A 7 7.21 11.65 -5.63
C GLY A 7 7.87 11.28 -4.29
N LYS A 8 7.10 11.12 -3.20
CA LYS A 8 7.65 10.66 -1.90
C LYS A 8 8.31 9.29 -2.02
N ALA A 9 9.35 9.04 -1.23
CA ALA A 9 9.88 7.69 -1.06
C ALA A 9 8.80 6.76 -0.52
N ILE A 10 8.77 5.53 -1.03
CA ILE A 10 7.80 4.50 -0.66
C ILE A 10 8.53 3.31 -0.04
N CYS A 11 7.94 2.74 1.00
CA CYS A 11 8.43 1.54 1.66
C CYS A 11 7.83 0.27 1.04
N HIS A 12 8.35 -0.88 1.47
CA HIS A 12 7.89 -2.19 1.02
C HIS A 12 6.38 -2.40 1.26
N ASP A 13 5.87 -1.96 2.41
CA ASP A 13 4.46 -2.13 2.76
C ASP A 13 3.53 -1.29 1.88
N GLU A 14 3.93 -0.06 1.54
CA GLU A 14 3.19 0.79 0.60
C GLU A 14 3.16 0.18 -0.81
N ALA A 15 4.27 -0.45 -1.22
CA ALA A 15 4.36 -1.18 -2.47
C ALA A 15 3.43 -2.40 -2.48
N GLY A 16 3.50 -3.22 -1.43
CA GLY A 16 2.65 -4.40 -1.25
C GLY A 16 1.17 -4.03 -1.19
N LEU A 17 0.84 -2.92 -0.53
CA LEU A 17 -0.52 -2.43 -0.40
C LEU A 17 -1.05 -1.88 -1.72
N THR A 18 -0.24 -1.17 -2.50
CA THR A 18 -0.56 -0.81 -3.88
C THR A 18 -0.87 -2.05 -4.71
N CYS A 19 -0.01 -3.07 -4.66
CA CYS A 19 -0.24 -4.32 -5.37
C CYS A 19 -1.53 -5.03 -4.93
N LYS A 20 -1.87 -4.93 -3.65
CA LYS A 20 -3.04 -5.61 -3.08
C LYS A 20 -4.35 -4.89 -3.37
N LEU A 21 -4.37 -3.55 -3.29
CA LEU A 21 -5.56 -2.72 -3.45
C LEU A 21 -5.84 -2.34 -4.91
N ILE A 22 -4.80 -2.11 -5.72
CA ILE A 22 -4.94 -1.61 -7.09
C ILE A 22 -4.81 -2.77 -8.08
N ASN A 23 -3.64 -3.40 -8.16
CA ASN A 23 -3.38 -4.50 -9.07
C ASN A 23 -2.12 -5.26 -8.65
N ARG A 24 -2.18 -6.60 -8.58
CA ARG A 24 -1.03 -7.45 -8.20
C ARG A 24 0.18 -7.28 -9.14
N GLY A 25 -0.05 -6.86 -10.38
CA GLY A 25 0.98 -6.54 -11.38
C GLY A 25 1.29 -5.06 -11.50
N ALA A 26 0.99 -4.24 -10.49
CA ALA A 26 1.25 -2.80 -10.54
C ALA A 26 2.74 -2.50 -10.77
N THR A 27 3.02 -1.66 -11.77
CA THR A 27 4.34 -1.10 -12.06
C THR A 27 4.54 0.26 -11.42
N GLU A 28 3.45 0.89 -10.99
CA GLU A 28 3.40 2.17 -10.31
C GLU A 28 2.90 1.97 -8.88
N PHE A 29 3.54 2.65 -7.94
CA PHE A 29 3.30 2.47 -6.51
C PHE A 29 2.93 3.80 -5.85
N PHE A 30 2.15 3.75 -4.78
CA PHE A 30 1.66 4.93 -4.08
C PHE A 30 1.99 4.85 -2.59
N CYS A 31 2.31 6.00 -1.99
CA CYS A 31 2.51 6.10 -0.54
C CYS A 31 1.17 6.04 0.20
N PHE A 32 1.22 5.82 1.52
CA PHE A 32 0.04 5.76 2.38
C PHE A 32 -0.86 6.99 2.26
N ASP A 33 -0.28 8.19 2.18
CA ASP A 33 -1.07 9.42 2.05
C ASP A 33 -1.88 9.40 0.75
N CYS A 34 -1.26 9.04 -0.37
CA CYS A 34 -1.93 8.99 -1.67
C CYS A 34 -2.93 7.84 -1.76
N LEU A 35 -2.61 6.68 -1.17
CA LEU A 35 -3.54 5.56 -1.06
C LEU A 35 -4.75 5.96 -0.19
N GLY A 36 -4.52 6.64 0.93
CA GLY A 36 -5.55 7.11 1.83
C GLY A 36 -6.49 8.10 1.16
N GLU A 37 -5.95 9.04 0.38
CA GLU A 37 -6.76 9.93 -0.45
C GLU A 37 -7.59 9.18 -1.51
N MET A 38 -6.99 8.21 -2.20
CA MET A 38 -7.67 7.45 -3.27
C MET A 38 -8.78 6.53 -2.76
N PHE A 39 -8.54 5.88 -1.62
CA PHE A 39 -9.47 4.91 -1.02
C PHE A 39 -10.31 5.50 0.11
N HIS A 40 -10.20 6.81 0.36
CA HIS A 40 -10.82 7.51 1.48
C HIS A 40 -10.57 6.81 2.84
N ALA A 41 -9.34 6.30 3.01
CA ALA A 41 -8.91 5.56 4.18
C ALA A 41 -7.90 6.38 5.00
N SER A 42 -8.00 6.32 6.32
CA SER A 42 -6.97 6.85 7.19
C SER A 42 -5.72 5.97 7.14
N ARG A 43 -4.57 6.53 7.51
CA ARG A 43 -3.33 5.76 7.61
C ARG A 43 -3.48 4.53 8.52
N GLU A 44 -4.16 4.69 9.65
CA GLU A 44 -4.41 3.61 10.61
C GLU A 44 -5.20 2.46 9.97
N GLN A 45 -6.23 2.77 9.17
CA GLN A 45 -6.99 1.76 8.43
C GLN A 45 -6.13 1.02 7.39
N LEU A 46 -5.23 1.72 6.71
CA LEU A 46 -4.29 1.10 5.77
C LEU A 46 -3.31 0.16 6.48
N GLU A 47 -2.81 0.57 7.66
CA GLU A 47 -1.92 -0.24 8.49
C GLU A 47 -2.65 -1.47 9.08
N ASP A 48 -3.90 -1.33 9.50
CA ASP A 48 -4.73 -2.44 9.96
C ASP A 48 -5.03 -3.45 8.85
N MET A 49 -5.27 -2.97 7.62
CA MET A 49 -5.39 -3.86 6.45
C MET A 49 -4.12 -4.66 6.23
N ILE A 50 -2.95 -4.03 6.33
CA ILE A 50 -1.66 -4.72 6.21
C ILE A 50 -1.53 -5.80 7.29
N ARG A 51 -1.84 -5.49 8.55
CA ARG A 51 -1.81 -6.46 9.65
C ARG A 51 -2.75 -7.65 9.37
N ALA A 52 -3.99 -7.38 8.97
CA ALA A 52 -4.94 -8.42 8.62
C ALA A 52 -4.45 -9.31 7.45
N PHE A 53 -3.79 -8.72 6.45
CA PHE A 53 -3.19 -9.49 5.36
C PHE A 53 -2.00 -10.34 5.82
N ARG A 54 -1.18 -9.85 6.76
CA ARG A 54 -0.09 -10.65 7.37
C ARG A 54 -0.64 -11.83 8.14
N ASP A 55 -1.65 -11.60 8.97
CA ASP A 55 -2.29 -12.66 9.77
C ASP A 55 -2.97 -13.71 8.87
N ALA A 56 -3.48 -13.29 7.71
CA ALA A 56 -4.02 -14.18 6.69
C ALA A 56 -2.94 -14.91 5.86
N GLY A 57 -1.65 -14.70 6.13
CA GLY A 57 -0.53 -15.36 5.44
C GLY A 57 -0.19 -14.77 4.07
N CYS A 58 -0.50 -13.49 3.83
CA CYS A 58 -0.20 -12.85 2.54
C CYS A 58 1.30 -12.60 2.38
N THR A 59 1.91 -13.24 1.37
CA THR A 59 3.35 -13.15 1.12
C THR A 59 3.84 -11.77 0.65
N LEU A 60 2.93 -10.85 0.33
CA LEU A 60 3.27 -9.47 -0.04
C LEU A 60 3.71 -8.63 1.16
N PHE A 61 3.43 -9.10 2.38
CA PHE A 61 3.70 -8.38 3.62
C PHE A 61 4.50 -9.23 4.61
N LEU A 62 5.32 -10.18 4.12
CA LEU A 62 6.23 -10.97 4.97
C LEU A 62 7.37 -10.11 5.54
#